data_AF-A0A8S0SGL0-F1
#
_entry.id   AF-A0A8S0SGL0-F1
#
_cell.length_a   1.000
_cell.length_b   1.000
_cell.length_c   1.000
_cell.angle_alpha   90.00
_cell.angle_beta   90.00
_cell.angle_gamma   90.00
#
_symmetry.space_group_name_H-M   'P 1'
#
loop_
_entity.id
_entity.type
_entity.pdbx_description
1 polymer ?
#
loop_
_entity_poly.entity_id
_entity_poly.type
_entity_poly.pdbx_seq_one_letter_code
_entity_poly.pdbx_strand_id
1 'polypeptide(L)'
;MYRSTLSYGHVWRAQKHALEKVMGDPNEAYSKLRMYPNKLEQRFPGLYTCIEIDDDGHFIYAFMSSASIHGPKDYKTIVVD
;
A
#
# COMPACT_ATOMS: atom_id res chain seq x y z
N MET A 1 -8.38 41.46 8.53
CA MET A 1 -8.44 39.98 8.63
C MET A 1 -7.82 39.42 7.36
N TYR A 2 -6.54 39.07 7.36
CA TYR A 2 -5.85 38.64 6.15
C TYR A 2 -6.20 37.17 5.90
N ARG A 3 -7.09 36.90 4.94
CA ARG A 3 -7.35 35.55 4.46
C ARG A 3 -6.16 35.19 3.58
N SER A 4 -5.07 34.73 4.20
CA SER A 4 -3.94 34.16 3.49
C SER A 4 -4.44 32.93 2.75
N THR A 5 -4.70 33.05 1.46
CA THR A 5 -5.17 31.95 0.61
C THR A 5 -4.04 30.94 0.53
N LEU A 6 -4.09 29.93 1.40
CA LEU A 6 -3.10 28.86 1.43
C LEU A 6 -3.22 28.12 0.10
N SER A 7 -2.17 28.22 -0.74
CA SER A 7 -2.18 27.53 -2.01
C SER A 7 -2.28 26.03 -1.79
N TYR A 8 -2.96 25.34 -2.70
CA TYR A 8 -3.11 23.88 -2.67
C TYR A 8 -1.75 23.17 -2.49
N GLY A 9 -0.70 23.68 -3.12
CA GLY A 9 0.65 23.14 -2.99
C GLY A 9 1.23 23.21 -1.56
N HIS A 10 0.91 24.26 -0.80
CA HIS A 10 1.33 24.36 0.60
C HIS A 10 0.59 23.34 1.48
N VAL A 11 -0.71 23.19 1.28
CA VAL A 11 -1.52 22.20 2.02
C VAL A 11 -1.03 20.78 1.72
N TRP A 12 -0.82 20.46 0.44
CA TRP A 12 -0.36 19.14 0.00
C TRP A 12 1.00 18.77 0.60
N ARG A 13 1.96 19.70 0.58
CA ARG A 13 3.29 19.47 1.17
C ARG A 13 3.24 19.32 2.69
N ALA A 14 2.44 20.13 3.37
CA ALA A 14 2.25 20.03 4.82
C ALA A 14 1.62 18.67 5.21
N GLN A 15 0.61 18.22 4.46
CA GLN A 15 0.00 16.91 4.64
C GLN A 15 1.00 15.79 4.40
N LYS A 16 1.76 15.84 3.30
CA LYS A 16 2.78 14.83 2.98
C LYS A 16 3.84 14.74 4.08
N HIS A 17 4.32 15.88 4.58
CA HIS A 17 5.31 15.91 5.65
C HIS A 17 4.78 15.38 6.99
N ALA A 18 3.53 15.69 7.32
CA ALA A 18 2.87 15.13 8.51
C ALA A 18 2.70 13.62 8.39
N LEU A 19 2.32 13.12 7.21
CA LEU A 19 2.19 11.68 6.94
C LEU A 19 3.53 10.96 7.05
N GLU A 20 4.61 11.51 6.47
CA GLU A 20 5.96 10.94 6.61
C GLU A 20 6.38 10.82 8.09
N LYS A 21 6.06 11.81 8.93
CA LYS A 21 6.35 11.75 10.37
C LYS A 21 5.53 10.70 11.13
N VAL A 22 4.28 10.47 10.73
CA VAL A 22 3.37 9.54 11.42
C VAL A 22 3.59 8.11 10.95
N MET A 23 3.80 7.90 9.65
CA MET A 23 3.95 6.58 9.04
C MET A 23 5.36 6.01 9.18
N GLY A 24 6.37 6.85 9.45
CA GLY A 24 7.75 6.41 9.60
C GLY A 24 8.41 6.08 8.26
N ASP A 25 9.45 5.25 8.30
CA ASP A 25 10.18 4.86 7.10
C ASP A 25 9.33 3.92 6.22
N PRO A 26 9.06 4.27 4.96
CA PRO A 26 8.29 3.43 4.06
C PRO A 26 8.91 2.05 3.87
N ASN A 27 10.24 1.95 3.82
CA ASN A 27 10.90 0.67 3.59
C ASN A 27 10.66 -0.29 4.76
N GLU A 28 10.72 0.21 5.99
CA GLU A 28 10.34 -0.55 7.18
C GLU A 28 8.86 -0.97 7.13
N ALA A 29 7.95 -0.06 6.77
CA ALA A 29 6.52 -0.36 6.66
C ALA A 29 6.22 -1.46 5.62
N TYR A 30 6.88 -1.40 4.45
CA TYR A 30 6.69 -2.34 3.35
C TYR A 30 7.52 -3.63 3.47
N SER A 31 8.49 -3.71 4.37
CA SER A 31 9.32 -4.91 4.59
C SER A 31 8.51 -6.18 4.83
N LYS A 32 7.36 -6.05 5.52
CA LYS A 32 6.44 -7.16 5.86
C LYS A 32 5.63 -7.66 4.67
N LEU A 33 5.44 -6.84 3.63
CA LEU A 33 4.65 -7.21 2.44
C LEU A 33 5.31 -8.30 1.61
N ARG A 34 6.63 -8.49 1.74
CA ARG A 34 7.37 -9.58 1.09
C ARG A 34 6.85 -10.98 1.45
N MET A 35 6.29 -11.15 2.65
CA MET A 35 5.74 -12.44 3.10
C MET A 35 4.29 -12.68 2.67
N TYR A 36 3.63 -11.65 2.12
CA TYR A 36 2.21 -11.66 1.82
C TYR A 36 1.81 -12.56 0.62
N PRO A 37 2.58 -12.65 -0.48
CA PRO A 37 2.25 -13.50 -1.63
C PRO A 37 2.03 -14.96 -1.26
N ASN A 38 2.94 -15.53 -0.46
CA ASN A 38 2.86 -16.92 -0.02
C ASN A 38 1.58 -17.19 0.79
N LYS A 39 1.17 -16.24 1.63
CA LYS A 39 -0.07 -16.35 2.41
C LYS A 39 -1.31 -16.20 1.52
N LEU A 40 -1.23 -15.34 0.51
CA LEU A 40 -2.30 -15.11 -0.45
C LEU A 40 -2.54 -16.33 -1.34
N GLU A 41 -1.49 -16.97 -1.85
CA GLU A 41 -1.60 -18.20 -2.66
C GLU A 41 -2.21 -19.36 -1.86
N GLN A 42 -1.81 -19.53 -0.60
CA GLN A 42 -2.38 -20.56 0.29
C GLN A 42 -3.87 -20.33 0.55
N ARG A 43 -4.30 -19.08 0.67
CA ARG A 43 -5.69 -18.70 0.96
C ARG A 43 -6.57 -18.75 -0.28
N PHE A 44 -6.00 -18.38 -1.43
CA PHE A 44 -6.71 -18.22 -2.70
C PHE A 44 -5.94 -18.94 -3.81
N PRO A 45 -6.08 -20.27 -3.91
CA PRO A 45 -5.45 -21.03 -4.98
C PRO A 45 -5.90 -20.49 -6.35
N GLY A 46 -4.95 -20.11 -7.20
CA GLY A 46 -5.20 -19.47 -8.50
C GLY A 46 -5.08 -17.94 -8.51
N LEU A 47 -4.67 -17.32 -7.40
CA LEU A 47 -4.23 -15.93 -7.34
C LEU A 47 -2.74 -15.85 -7.70
N TYR A 48 -2.42 -15.21 -8.82
CA TYR A 48 -1.05 -14.89 -9.21
C TYR A 48 -0.61 -13.60 -8.53
N THR A 49 0.50 -13.64 -7.81
CA THR A 49 1.08 -12.47 -7.15
C THR A 49 2.58 -12.38 -7.47
N CYS A 50 3.04 -11.18 -7.82
CA CYS A 50 4.45 -10.87 -8.02
C CYS A 50 4.76 -9.60 -7.26
N ILE A 51 5.84 -9.55 -6.48
CA ILE A 51 6.34 -8.29 -5.93
C ILE A 51 7.76 -8.08 -6.41
N GLU A 52 8.00 -6.87 -6.89
CA GLU A 52 9.30 -6.40 -7.32
C GLU A 52 9.99 -5.68 -6.18
N ILE A 53 11.28 -5.96 -6.04
CA ILE A 53 12.14 -5.38 -5.01
C ILE A 53 13.39 -4.80 -5.68
N ASP A 54 13.94 -3.73 -5.11
CA ASP A 54 15.21 -3.18 -5.58
C ASP A 54 16.41 -4.01 -5.08
N ASP A 55 17.62 -3.60 -5.50
CA ASP A 55 18.88 -4.27 -5.14
C ASP A 55 19.15 -4.24 -3.62
N ASP A 56 18.63 -3.24 -2.91
CA ASP A 56 18.72 -3.10 -1.45
C ASP A 56 17.61 -3.88 -0.71
N GLY A 57 16.67 -4.43 -1.47
CA GLY A 57 15.55 -5.16 -0.95
C GLY A 57 14.40 -4.29 -0.42
N HIS A 58 14.20 -3.11 -0.97
CA HIS A 58 13.00 -2.32 -0.72
C HIS A 58 11.90 -2.67 -1.71
N PHE A 59 10.66 -2.45 -1.28
CA PHE A 59 9.49 -2.69 -2.11
C PHE A 59 9.41 -1.64 -3.23
N ILE A 60 9.30 -2.10 -4.48
CA ILE A 60 9.02 -1.20 -5.61
C ILE A 60 7.54 -1.25 -5.97
N TYR A 61 7.01 -2.43 -6.30
CA TYR A 61 5.59 -2.61 -6.64
C TYR A 61 5.13 -4.05 -6.44
N ALA A 62 3.81 -4.25 -6.41
CA ALA A 62 3.18 -5.57 -6.44
C ALA A 62 2.17 -5.66 -7.58
N PHE A 63 2.19 -6.77 -8.30
CA PHE A 63 1.17 -7.17 -9.26
C PHE A 63 0.36 -8.33 -8.69
N MET A 64 -0.97 -8.22 -8.76
CA MET A 64 -1.89 -9.25 -8.30
C MET A 64 -2.96 -9.48 -9.36
N SER A 65 -3.16 -10.73 -9.76
CA SER A 65 -4.17 -11.12 -10.73
C SER A 65 -4.82 -12.43 -10.33
N SER A 66 -6.15 -12.48 -10.35
CA SER A 66 -6.91 -13.70 -10.12
C SER A 66 -7.67 -14.09 -11.39
N ALA A 67 -7.87 -15.39 -11.61
CA ALA A 67 -8.68 -15.90 -12.72
C ALA A 67 -10.19 -15.60 -12.57
N SER A 68 -10.62 -14.99 -11.46
CA SER A 68 -12.03 -14.68 -11.17
C SER A 68 -12.21 -13.18 -10.94
N ILE A 69 -12.99 -12.54 -11.83
CA ILE A 69 -13.43 -11.14 -11.74
C ILE A 69 -14.30 -10.91 -10.48
N HIS A 70 -14.88 -11.98 -9.93
CA HIS A 70 -15.74 -11.91 -8.74
C HIS A 70 -14.96 -11.93 -7.41
N GLY A 71 -13.62 -12.00 -7.47
CA GLY A 71 -12.80 -12.20 -6.28
C GLY A 71 -13.15 -13.51 -5.54
N PRO A 72 -12.50 -13.80 -4.42
CA PRO A 72 -12.93 -14.86 -3.52
C PRO A 72 -14.32 -14.53 -2.97
N LYS A 73 -15.25 -15.51 -2.93
CA LYS A 73 -16.62 -15.29 -2.42
C LYS A 73 -16.68 -14.85 -0.95
N ASP A 74 -15.58 -14.98 -0.19
CA ASP A 74 -15.44 -14.63 1.22
C ASP A 74 -14.50 -13.43 1.46
N TYR A 75 -14.57 -12.37 0.65
CA TYR A 75 -13.85 -11.13 1.00
C TYR A 75 -14.59 -10.42 2.15
N LYS A 76 -13.89 -10.23 3.27
CA LYS A 76 -14.36 -9.38 4.38
C LYS A 76 -13.67 -8.04 4.25
N THR A 77 -14.43 -7.00 3.91
CA THR A 77 -13.93 -5.63 3.88
C THR A 77 -13.48 -5.24 5.29
N ILE A 78 -12.18 -5.02 5.47
CA ILE A 78 -11.66 -4.42 6.69
C ILE A 78 -11.76 -2.92 6.48
N VAL A 79 -12.80 -2.32 7.05
CA VAL A 79 -12.87 -0.85 7.16
C VAL A 79 -11.97 -0.49 8.33
N VAL A 80 -10.90 0.24 8.05
CA VAL A 80 -10.07 0.85 9.09
C VAL A 80 -10.73 2.19 9.41
N ASP A 81 -11.31 2.28 10.61
CA ASP A 81 -11.89 3.50 11.20
C ASP A 81 -10.78 4.48 11.63
#